data_AF-R7CHD2-F1
#
_entry.id   AF-R7CHD2-F1
#
_cell.length_a   1.000
_cell.length_b   1.000
_cell.length_c   1.000
_cell.angle_alpha   90.00
_cell.angle_beta   90.00
_cell.angle_gamma   90.00
#
_symmetry.space_group_name_H-M   'P 1'
#
loop_
_entity.id
_entity.type
_entity.pdbx_description
1 polymer ?
#
loop_
_entity_poly.entity_id
_entity_poly.type
_entity_poly.pdbx_seq_one_letter_code
_entity_poly.pdbx_strand_id
1 'polypeptide(L)'
;MESNMTQMNVRLETSLKTQGDAALAHAGYSPSQAARKLWALAAKLRHNPKLLQDILEGTIIQASPLHPDDLVEKKLNSIKESDKLIEQLHQLLDSESTSFLNTASYETLREAMYENKAHDYEESLK
;
A
#
# COMPACT_ATOMS: atom_id res chain seq x y z
N MET A 1 37.71 -13.79 2.01
CA MET A 1 36.37 -13.86 2.60
C MET A 1 35.58 -14.87 1.77
N GLU A 2 35.33 -16.06 2.32
CA GLU A 2 34.52 -17.07 1.63
C GLU A 2 33.08 -16.56 1.51
N SER A 3 32.60 -16.43 0.28
CA SER A 3 31.16 -16.26 0.04
C SER A 3 30.49 -17.59 0.35
N ASN A 4 29.86 -17.70 1.53
CA ASN A 4 29.19 -18.90 1.97
C ASN A 4 27.88 -19.07 1.16
N MET A 5 27.98 -19.60 -0.06
CA MET A 5 26.85 -19.81 -0.95
C MET A 5 26.13 -21.11 -0.59
N THR A 6 24.83 -21.02 -0.32
CA THR A 6 23.98 -22.19 -0.07
C THR A 6 23.10 -22.48 -1.29
N GLN A 7 22.92 -23.75 -1.61
CA GLN A 7 22.01 -24.21 -2.65
C GLN A 7 20.59 -24.44 -2.12
N MET A 8 19.60 -24.24 -2.98
CA MET A 8 18.21 -24.51 -2.67
C MET A 8 17.59 -25.31 -3.80
N ASN A 9 17.08 -26.50 -3.45
CA ASN A 9 16.46 -27.43 -4.39
C ASN A 9 14.95 -27.47 -4.13
N VAL A 10 14.14 -27.24 -5.17
CA VAL A 10 12.68 -27.26 -5.11
C VAL A 10 12.15 -28.19 -6.19
N ARG A 11 11.21 -29.07 -5.84
CA ARG A 11 10.50 -29.91 -6.80
C ARG A 11 9.28 -29.16 -7.31
N LEU A 12 9.13 -29.12 -8.63
CA LEU A 12 8.05 -28.42 -9.33
C LEU A 12 7.50 -29.34 -10.43
N GLU A 13 6.22 -29.19 -10.74
CA GLU A 13 5.64 -29.82 -11.92
C GLU A 13 6.36 -29.33 -13.18
N THR A 14 6.60 -30.24 -14.11
CA THR A 14 7.39 -29.93 -15.32
C THR A 14 6.69 -28.90 -16.18
N SER A 15 5.36 -29.02 -16.34
CA SER A 15 4.54 -28.04 -17.08
C SER A 15 4.60 -26.65 -16.45
N LEU A 16 4.52 -26.55 -15.12
CA LEU A 16 4.62 -25.31 -14.38
C LEU A 16 6.00 -24.66 -14.55
N LYS A 17 7.07 -25.47 -14.47
CA LYS A 17 8.43 -24.99 -14.68
C LYS A 17 8.60 -24.40 -16.08
N THR A 18 8.15 -25.10 -17.12
CA THR A 18 8.28 -24.63 -18.50
C THR A 18 7.54 -23.32 -18.74
N GLN A 19 6.29 -23.21 -18.25
CA GLN A 19 5.50 -21.98 -18.38
C GLN A 19 6.13 -20.82 -17.59
N GLY A 20 6.58 -21.08 -16.36
CA GLY A 20 7.24 -20.10 -15.52
C GLY A 20 8.55 -19.59 -16.13
N ASP A 21 9.40 -20.49 -16.63
CA ASP A 21 10.67 -20.12 -17.27
C ASP A 21 10.45 -19.23 -18.49
N ALA A 22 9.43 -19.52 -19.31
CA ALA A 22 9.08 -18.69 -20.45
C ALA A 22 8.60 -17.29 -20.03
N ALA A 23 7.74 -17.20 -19.02
CA ALA A 23 7.27 -15.93 -18.48
C ALA A 23 8.41 -15.08 -17.87
N LEU A 24 9.30 -15.71 -17.11
CA LEU A 24 10.46 -15.05 -16.53
C LEU A 24 11.44 -14.56 -17.60
N ALA A 25 11.69 -15.37 -18.63
CA ALA A 25 12.53 -14.98 -19.75
C ALA A 25 11.94 -13.79 -20.52
N HIS A 26 10.62 -13.77 -20.72
CA HIS A 26 9.93 -12.62 -21.32
C HIS A 26 10.09 -11.34 -20.48
N ALA A 27 10.12 -11.47 -19.15
CA ALA A 27 10.40 -10.39 -18.22
C ALA A 27 11.90 -10.05 -18.07
N GLY A 28 12.80 -10.72 -18.81
CA GLY A 28 14.25 -10.46 -18.79
C GLY A 28 15.00 -11.09 -17.61
N TYR A 29 14.42 -12.08 -16.94
CA TYR A 29 15.02 -12.75 -15.79
C TYR A 29 15.30 -14.23 -16.07
N SER A 30 16.45 -14.72 -15.61
CA SER A 30 16.66 -16.17 -15.45
C SER A 30 15.95 -16.69 -14.18
N PRO A 31 15.59 -17.98 -14.13
CA PRO A 31 14.91 -18.58 -12.98
C PRO A 31 15.68 -18.36 -11.66
N SER A 32 17.00 -18.51 -11.68
CA SER A 32 17.85 -18.29 -10.51
C SER A 32 17.88 -16.82 -10.05
N GLN A 33 17.79 -15.85 -10.97
CA GLN A 33 17.69 -14.43 -10.61
C GLN A 33 16.34 -14.12 -9.97
N ALA A 34 15.25 -14.64 -10.52
CA ALA A 34 13.91 -14.49 -9.96
C ALA A 34 13.83 -15.08 -8.55
N ALA A 35 14.34 -16.30 -8.35
CA ALA A 35 14.41 -16.94 -7.04
C ALA A 35 15.18 -16.08 -6.03
N ARG A 36 16.38 -15.59 -6.39
CA ARG A 36 17.16 -14.72 -5.47
C ARG A 36 16.42 -13.44 -5.12
N LYS A 37 15.74 -12.80 -6.07
CA LYS A 37 14.94 -11.60 -5.82
C LYS A 37 13.77 -11.88 -4.87
N LEU A 38 13.07 -13.00 -5.06
CA LEU A 38 12.00 -13.42 -4.17
C LEU A 38 12.50 -13.66 -2.74
N TRP A 39 13.63 -14.37 -2.59
CA TRP A 39 14.23 -14.58 -1.27
C TRP A 39 14.69 -13.27 -0.61
N ALA A 40 15.24 -12.34 -1.39
CA ALA A 40 15.61 -11.01 -0.89
C ALA A 40 14.37 -10.21 -0.44
N LEU A 41 13.25 -10.31 -1.15
CA LEU A 41 11.97 -9.70 -0.76
C LEU A 41 11.48 -10.30 0.56
N ALA A 42 11.44 -11.63 0.67
CA ALA A 42 11.02 -12.32 1.89
C ALA A 42 11.88 -11.91 3.10
N ALA A 43 13.19 -11.80 2.92
CA ALA A 43 14.09 -11.35 3.99
C ALA A 43 13.82 -9.89 4.43
N LYS A 44 13.47 -9.00 3.50
CA LYS A 44 13.08 -7.61 3.82
C LYS A 44 11.76 -7.56 4.58
N LEU A 45 10.81 -8.43 4.22
CA LEU A 45 9.49 -8.51 4.81
C LEU A 45 9.42 -9.38 6.07
N ARG A 46 10.56 -9.77 6.65
CA ARG A 46 10.63 -10.64 7.84
C ARG A 46 9.80 -10.17 9.04
N HIS A 47 9.56 -8.86 9.16
CA HIS A 47 8.76 -8.27 10.24
C HIS A 47 7.28 -8.05 9.88
N ASN A 48 6.91 -8.30 8.61
CA ASN A 48 5.57 -8.08 8.06
C ASN A 48 5.08 -9.36 7.33
N PRO A 49 4.78 -10.45 8.06
CA PRO A 49 4.45 -11.74 7.47
C PRO A 49 3.14 -11.73 6.66
N LYS A 50 2.15 -10.91 7.07
CA LYS A 50 0.88 -10.77 6.33
C LYS A 50 1.09 -10.27 4.90
N LEU A 51 1.93 -9.25 4.71
CA LEU A 51 2.21 -8.70 3.39
C LEU A 51 2.93 -9.72 2.48
N LEU A 52 3.84 -10.53 3.05
CA LEU A 52 4.48 -11.60 2.30
C LEU A 52 3.47 -12.67 1.85
N GLN A 53 2.52 -13.03 2.73
CA GLN A 53 1.43 -13.94 2.41
C GLN A 53 0.58 -13.38 1.26
N ASP A 54 0.15 -12.13 1.36
CA ASP A 54 -0.69 -11.49 0.33
C ASP A 54 0.02 -11.43 -1.04
N ILE A 55 1.34 -11.25 -1.08
CA ILE A 55 2.12 -11.29 -2.33
C ILE A 55 2.21 -12.72 -2.90
N LEU A 56 2.47 -13.72 -2.07
CA LEU A 56 2.65 -15.10 -2.53
C LEU A 56 1.34 -15.76 -2.97
N GLU A 57 0.23 -15.39 -2.32
CA GLU A 57 -1.12 -15.84 -2.71
C GLU A 57 -1.65 -15.07 -3.93
N GLY A 58 -0.91 -14.07 -4.41
CA GLY A 58 -1.34 -13.22 -5.52
C GLY A 58 -2.52 -12.32 -5.15
N THR A 59 -2.81 -12.12 -3.86
CA THR A 59 -3.83 -11.19 -3.36
C THR A 59 -3.38 -9.74 -3.60
N ILE A 60 -2.07 -9.47 -3.53
CA ILE A 60 -1.46 -8.30 -4.15
C ILE A 60 -1.09 -8.65 -5.60
N ILE A 61 -2.11 -8.67 -6.46
CA ILE A 61 -1.87 -8.45 -7.88
C ILE A 61 -1.40 -7.00 -7.96
N GLN A 62 -0.07 -6.77 -8.09
CA GLN A 62 0.37 -5.52 -8.68
C GLN A 62 -0.41 -5.43 -9.99
N ALA A 63 -1.33 -4.47 -10.03
CA ALA A 63 -2.25 -4.30 -11.13
C ALA A 63 -1.46 -4.49 -12.43
N SER A 64 -1.95 -5.42 -13.27
CA SER A 64 -1.69 -5.45 -14.70
C SER A 64 -1.40 -4.03 -15.18
N PRO A 65 -0.31 -3.75 -15.93
CA PRO A 65 0.20 -2.39 -16.12
C PRO A 65 -0.97 -1.47 -16.43
N LEU A 66 -1.43 -0.76 -15.39
CA LEU A 66 -2.58 0.12 -15.47
C LEU A 66 -2.13 1.14 -16.48
N HIS A 67 -2.89 1.25 -17.57
CA HIS A 67 -2.66 2.28 -18.55
C HIS A 67 -2.55 3.59 -17.76
N PRO A 68 -1.61 4.49 -18.04
CA PRO A 68 -1.45 5.72 -17.27
C PRO A 68 -2.78 6.49 -17.09
N ASP A 69 -3.73 6.30 -18.01
CA ASP A 69 -5.10 6.79 -17.92
C ASP A 69 -5.89 6.21 -16.72
N ASP A 70 -5.73 4.94 -16.35
CA ASP A 70 -6.45 4.35 -15.22
C ASP A 70 -5.96 4.90 -13.87
N LEU A 71 -4.67 5.28 -13.77
CA LEU A 71 -4.13 5.95 -12.58
C LEU A 71 -4.63 7.39 -12.49
N VAL A 72 -4.73 8.07 -13.63
CA VAL A 72 -5.32 9.40 -13.72
C VAL A 72 -6.80 9.33 -13.34
N GLU A 73 -7.56 8.39 -13.89
CA GLU A 73 -8.97 8.19 -13.58
C GLU A 73 -9.20 7.82 -12.11
N LYS A 74 -8.39 6.92 -11.55
CA LYS A 74 -8.48 6.56 -10.13
C LYS A 74 -8.19 7.77 -9.23
N LYS A 75 -7.15 8.55 -9.54
CA LYS A 75 -6.84 9.79 -8.80
C LYS A 75 -7.95 10.82 -8.96
N LEU A 76 -8.51 10.97 -10.16
CA LEU A 76 -9.60 11.90 -10.46
C LEU A 76 -10.89 11.52 -9.73
N ASN A 77 -11.18 10.22 -9.62
CA ASN A 77 -12.30 9.71 -8.85
C ASN A 77 -12.09 9.94 -7.34
N SER A 78 -10.90 9.71 -6.80
CA SER A 78 -10.59 10.04 -5.40
C SER A 78 -10.70 11.54 -5.10
N ILE A 79 -10.36 12.41 -6.06
CA ILE A 79 -10.55 13.86 -5.91
C ILE A 79 -12.04 14.23 -5.90
N LYS A 80 -12.84 13.67 -6.82
CA LYS A 80 -14.30 13.88 -6.83
C LYS A 80 -14.97 13.38 -5.54
N GLU A 81 -14.52 12.25 -5.01
CA GLU A 81 -14.99 11.73 -3.73
C GLU A 81 -14.60 12.66 -2.58
N SER A 82 -13.39 13.22 -2.56
CA SER A 82 -13.00 14.19 -1.54
C SER A 82 -13.82 15.47 -1.61
N ASP A 83 -14.09 16.01 -2.81
CA ASP A 83 -14.88 17.22 -2.97
C ASP A 83 -16.30 17.04 -2.43
N LYS A 84 -16.92 15.89 -2.71
CA LYS A 84 -18.23 15.53 -2.18
C LYS A 84 -18.24 15.44 -0.65
N LEU A 85 -17.20 14.87 -0.05
CA LEU A 85 -17.07 14.79 1.41
C LEU A 85 -16.87 16.18 2.04
N ILE A 86 -16.11 17.05 1.40
CA ILE A 86 -15.92 18.44 1.85
C ILE A 86 -17.24 19.22 1.78
N GLU A 87 -18.02 19.07 0.71
CA GLU A 87 -19.35 19.68 0.61
C GLU A 87 -20.30 19.19 1.71
N GLN A 88 -20.29 17.88 2.00
CA GLN A 88 -21.08 17.31 3.10
C GLN A 88 -20.65 17.87 4.46
N LEU A 89 -19.34 18.01 4.70
CA LEU A 89 -18.82 18.62 5.92
C LEU A 89 -19.23 20.10 6.04
N HIS A 90 -19.19 20.86 4.94
CA HIS A 90 -19.63 22.25 4.94
C HIS A 90 -21.12 22.43 5.24
N GLN A 91 -21.96 21.43 4.93
CA GLN A 91 -23.40 21.47 5.27
C GLN A 91 -23.68 21.13 6.73
N LEU A 92 -22.79 20.39 7.39
CA LEU A 92 -22.95 19.95 8.78
C LEU A 92 -22.32 20.91 9.79
N LEU A 93 -21.40 21.75 9.34
CA LEU A 93 -20.62 22.65 10.19
C LEU A 93 -21.14 24.09 10.10
N ASP A 94 -21.08 24.79 11.22
CA ASP A 94 -21.43 26.21 11.27
C ASP A 94 -20.40 27.07 10.51
N SER A 95 -20.79 28.29 10.15
CA SER A 95 -19.96 29.22 9.37
C SER A 95 -18.61 29.55 10.04
N GLU A 96 -18.55 29.48 11.37
CA GLU A 96 -17.33 29.71 12.14
C GLU A 96 -16.36 28.51 12.03
N SER A 97 -16.87 27.29 12.16
CA SER A 97 -16.08 26.06 12.03
C SER A 97 -15.57 25.86 10.60
N THR A 98 -16.39 26.17 9.60
CA THR A 98 -15.96 26.15 8.18
C THR A 98 -14.89 27.20 7.88
N SER A 99 -15.00 28.40 8.44
CA SER A 99 -13.96 29.43 8.32
C SER A 99 -12.64 28.99 8.96
N PHE A 100 -12.71 28.39 10.17
CA PHE A 100 -11.54 27.85 10.86
C PHE A 100 -10.83 26.77 10.03
N LEU A 101 -11.56 25.76 9.55
CA LEU A 101 -10.96 24.67 8.76
C LEU A 101 -10.29 25.14 7.47
N ASN A 102 -10.82 26.19 6.84
CA ASN A 102 -10.29 26.72 5.57
C ASN A 102 -9.12 27.70 5.75
N THR A 103 -8.93 28.29 6.94
CA THR A 103 -7.91 29.32 7.19
C THR A 103 -6.82 28.89 8.18
N ALA A 104 -7.06 27.85 8.97
CA ALA A 104 -6.11 27.36 9.95
C ALA A 104 -4.89 26.70 9.27
N SER A 105 -3.72 26.89 9.90
CA SER A 105 -2.51 26.18 9.49
C SER A 105 -2.61 24.69 9.84
N TYR A 106 -1.85 23.84 9.15
CA TYR A 106 -1.78 22.41 9.46
C TYR A 106 -1.43 22.14 10.93
N GLU A 107 -0.51 22.93 11.50
CA GLU A 107 -0.08 22.77 12.88
C GLU A 107 -1.21 23.06 13.86
N THR A 108 -1.98 24.14 13.61
CA THR A 108 -3.15 24.50 14.41
C THR A 108 -4.25 23.43 14.33
N LEU A 109 -4.50 22.87 13.16
CA LEU A 109 -5.46 21.76 12.99
C LEU A 109 -5.01 20.50 13.72
N ARG A 110 -3.70 20.20 13.69
CA ARG A 110 -3.09 19.07 14.37
C ARG A 110 -3.25 19.19 15.89
N GLU A 111 -3.00 20.36 16.46
CA GLU A 111 -3.16 20.63 17.89
C GLU A 111 -4.62 20.48 18.33
N ALA A 112 -5.57 21.11 17.62
CA ALA A 112 -7.00 20.98 17.92
C ALA A 112 -7.51 19.53 17.87
N MET A 113 -6.96 18.70 16.99
CA MET A 113 -7.27 17.26 16.93
C MET A 113 -6.78 16.51 18.17
N TYR A 114 -5.58 16.82 18.66
CA TYR A 114 -5.08 16.22 19.89
C TYR A 114 -5.87 16.64 21.12
N GLU A 115 -6.31 17.90 21.19
CA GLU A 115 -7.15 18.41 22.27
C GLU A 115 -8.51 17.72 22.30
N ASN A 116 -9.20 17.61 21.16
CA ASN A 116 -10.45 16.86 21.06
C ASN A 116 -10.27 15.40 21.46
N LYS A 117 -9.21 14.75 20.98
CA LYS A 117 -8.92 13.36 21.32
C LYS A 117 -8.67 13.18 22.83
N ALA A 118 -7.96 14.11 23.45
CA ALA A 118 -7.75 14.10 24.90
C ALA A 118 -9.08 14.27 25.66
N HIS A 119 -9.94 15.17 25.19
CA HIS A 119 -11.27 15.38 25.75
C HIS A 119 -12.15 14.12 25.68
N ASP A 120 -12.19 13.46 24.53
CA ASP A 120 -12.94 12.21 24.33
C ASP A 120 -12.45 11.10 25.27
N TYR A 121 -11.13 11.01 25.50
CA TYR A 121 -10.57 10.06 26.45
C TYR A 121 -11.00 10.38 27.89
N GLU A 122 -11.01 11.65 28.29
CA GLU A 122 -11.45 12.07 29.63
C GLU A 122 -12.95 11.84 29.86
N GLU A 123 -13.80 12.03 28.84
CA GLU A 123 -15.22 11.69 28.92
C GLU A 123 -15.45 10.18 29.00
N SER A 124 -14.66 9.37 28.28
CA SER A 124 -14.78 7.90 28.32
C SER A 124 -14.41 7.27 29.67
N LEU A 125 -13.78 8.02 30.57
CA LEU A 125 -13.38 7.59 31.91
C LEU A 125 -14.39 7.97 33.01
N LYS A 126 -15.44 8.73 32.67
CA LYS A 126 -16.55 9.07 33.58
C LYS A 126 -17.69 8.08 33.47
#